data_AF-A0A946CG80-F1
#
_entry.id   AF-A0A946CG80-F1
#
_cell.length_a   1.000
_cell.length_b   1.000
_cell.length_c   1.000
_cell.angle_alpha   90.00
_cell.angle_beta   90.00
_cell.angle_gamma   90.00
#
_symmetry.space_group_name_H-M   'P 1'
#
loop_
_entity.id
_entity.type
_entity.pdbx_description
1 polymer ?
#
loop_
_entity_poly.entity_id
_entity_poly.type
_entity_poly.pdbx_seq_one_letter_code
_entity_poly.pdbx_strand_id
1 'polypeptide(L)'
;MSFGRRSDGTPAASGRDIPPSASSPQVHENVVAFADAGHVDSDAEFDAGLEPTQFEEKIVAAIHDGDGAEGASRGEVAALVARTAEKVLGRGYRKLNQIEQRDLITRVLNQVYVAPVRAEPAEPVASLTPENMSTGNPDPASAYSLENLKTEKRQVSKVVEDARRKVQPELVERIDVGTAVTLPREELEAQIADIVTEILHEEKLQLNQFEQQDLIKVLLDEMLGLGPLEPLLADEDITDIMVNGYNQIYIERFGKLELTDVAFRDNKHVMNISTRIVSHIGRRIDESNPLVDARLADGSRVNIIIPPLAIDGPTISIRKFAKKKITLDVMEDQNNLSTAMAKVLRISARAQLNILISGGTGSGKTTLLNALSQMIDHGERVVTIEDAAELQLQQPHVVRLETRPANLEGQGAITMRDLLKNALRMRPDRIILGEVRGSEAVDMLQAMNTGHEGSMCTVHANRPREALTRLENMVGMAGINLPAKAVRTQIAAALDIIVQVSRMRDGVRRITHVMEVVGMEGDVVTTQDLFVFKYEGDDPSGRITGTYEYSGVRPHLTTKAEYFGLGRALTEALR
;
A
#
# COMPACT_ATOMS: atom_id res chain seq x y z
N MET A 1 43.88 -2.77 52.11
CA MET A 1 45.03 -3.49 51.52
C MET A 1 44.87 -3.38 50.01
N SER A 2 45.48 -2.39 49.36
CA SER A 2 46.82 -2.42 48.72
C SER A 2 46.97 -3.51 47.65
N PHE A 3 47.58 -3.33 46.47
CA PHE A 3 48.05 -2.23 45.62
C PHE A 3 48.56 -2.97 44.36
N GLY A 4 48.57 -2.38 43.16
CA GLY A 4 49.35 -2.97 42.06
C GLY A 4 49.13 -2.46 40.64
N ARG A 5 49.71 -1.30 40.28
CA ARG A 5 50.03 -0.90 38.90
C ARG A 5 51.30 -1.63 38.41
N ARG A 6 51.44 -1.87 37.09
CA ARG A 6 52.57 -1.40 36.25
C ARG A 6 52.42 -1.73 34.75
N SER A 7 52.40 -0.64 33.97
CA SER A 7 53.02 -0.30 32.67
C SER A 7 53.87 -1.29 31.84
N ASP A 8 53.60 -1.19 30.52
CA ASP A 8 54.49 -1.02 29.34
C ASP A 8 55.45 -2.12 28.86
N GLY A 9 55.39 -2.39 27.54
CA GLY A 9 56.50 -3.00 26.79
C GLY A 9 56.10 -3.72 25.49
N THR A 10 56.15 -3.02 24.35
CA THR A 10 56.39 -3.62 23.02
C THR A 10 57.73 -4.38 22.98
N PRO A 11 57.84 -5.45 22.17
CA PRO A 11 58.76 -5.36 21.03
C PRO A 11 58.27 -6.05 19.74
N ALA A 12 58.85 -5.61 18.63
CA ALA A 12 58.59 -6.05 17.28
C ALA A 12 59.43 -7.27 16.84
N ALA A 13 58.84 -8.02 15.90
CA ALA A 13 59.41 -8.75 14.76
C ALA A 13 60.37 -9.95 14.95
N SER A 14 59.96 -11.12 14.44
CA SER A 14 60.63 -11.83 13.32
C SER A 14 59.84 -13.08 12.92
N GLY A 15 59.66 -13.29 11.62
CA GLY A 15 58.82 -14.35 11.05
C GLY A 15 59.53 -15.65 10.69
N ARG A 16 58.73 -16.65 10.29
CA ARG A 16 58.89 -17.55 9.14
C ARG A 16 57.69 -18.50 9.02
N ASP A 17 56.93 -18.30 7.93
CA ASP A 17 56.29 -19.22 6.98
C ASP A 17 55.75 -20.61 7.38
N ILE A 18 54.50 -20.88 6.95
CA ILE A 18 53.94 -22.05 6.18
C ILE A 18 52.38 -22.12 6.36
N PRO A 19 51.59 -22.47 5.32
CA PRO A 19 50.80 -21.58 4.45
C PRO A 19 49.29 -21.45 4.82
N PRO A 20 48.51 -20.50 4.23
CA PRO A 20 47.06 -20.61 4.22
C PRO A 20 46.57 -21.34 2.96
N SER A 21 45.73 -22.33 3.20
CA SER A 21 44.94 -23.08 2.23
C SER A 21 43.94 -22.19 1.48
N ALA A 22 43.81 -22.48 0.19
CA ALA A 22 42.95 -21.90 -0.84
C ALA A 22 41.57 -21.35 -0.36
N SER A 23 41.38 -20.05 -0.59
CA SER A 23 40.08 -19.45 -0.84
C SER A 23 40.18 -18.58 -2.09
N SER A 24 39.34 -18.88 -3.07
CA SER A 24 39.25 -18.35 -4.43
C SER A 24 39.13 -16.81 -4.52
N PRO A 25 39.91 -16.14 -5.40
CA PRO A 25 39.78 -14.71 -5.69
C PRO A 25 38.83 -14.50 -6.88
N GLN A 26 37.62 -14.00 -6.65
CA GLN A 26 36.72 -13.64 -7.76
C GLN A 26 35.73 -12.50 -7.48
N VAL A 27 35.95 -11.68 -6.44
CA VAL A 27 35.00 -10.60 -6.09
C VAL A 27 35.64 -9.21 -6.03
N HIS A 28 36.93 -9.06 -6.37
CA HIS A 28 37.60 -7.74 -6.33
C HIS A 28 38.08 -7.18 -7.68
N GLU A 29 37.81 -7.82 -8.82
CA GLU A 29 38.21 -7.30 -10.14
C GLU A 29 37.10 -6.59 -10.94
N ASN A 30 35.82 -6.70 -10.58
CA ASN A 30 34.73 -6.09 -11.36
C ASN A 30 34.41 -4.62 -11.01
N VAL A 31 35.17 -3.97 -10.13
CA VAL A 31 34.99 -2.54 -9.80
C VAL A 31 36.07 -1.66 -10.44
N VAL A 32 37.17 -2.24 -10.95
CA VAL A 32 38.28 -1.47 -11.56
C VAL A 32 38.26 -1.55 -13.09
N ALA A 33 37.58 -2.52 -13.71
CA ALA A 33 37.51 -2.65 -15.17
C ALA A 33 36.51 -1.70 -15.87
N PHE A 34 35.63 -1.01 -15.14
CA PHE A 34 34.69 -0.03 -15.71
C PHE A 34 35.27 1.39 -15.85
N ALA A 35 36.48 1.64 -15.34
CA ALA A 35 37.12 2.94 -15.42
C ALA A 35 37.89 3.18 -16.74
N ASP A 36 38.26 2.11 -17.47
CA ASP A 36 39.15 2.19 -18.64
C ASP A 36 38.50 1.78 -19.98
N ALA A 37 37.29 1.20 -19.97
CA ALA A 37 36.58 0.82 -21.20
C ALA A 37 35.67 1.96 -21.69
N GLY A 38 36.28 2.93 -22.37
CA GLY A 38 35.56 4.05 -22.97
C GLY A 38 36.47 4.95 -23.79
N HIS A 39 37.27 4.37 -24.68
CA HIS A 39 37.80 5.10 -25.83
C HIS A 39 36.62 5.51 -26.72
N VAL A 40 36.06 6.68 -26.44
CA VAL A 40 35.38 7.46 -27.47
C VAL A 40 36.48 8.29 -28.12
N ASP A 41 36.75 8.02 -29.39
CA ASP A 41 37.77 8.70 -30.20
C ASP A 41 37.70 10.22 -30.01
N SER A 42 38.86 10.82 -29.77
CA SER A 42 39.01 12.10 -29.08
C SER A 42 38.87 13.36 -29.95
N ASP A 43 38.42 13.28 -31.21
CA ASP A 43 38.49 14.41 -32.15
C ASP A 43 37.18 14.69 -32.93
N ALA A 44 36.02 14.54 -32.30
CA ALA A 44 34.79 15.11 -32.86
C ALA A 44 34.65 16.59 -32.46
N GLU A 45 35.03 17.51 -33.35
CA GLU A 45 34.71 18.95 -33.19
C GLU A 45 33.19 19.15 -33.16
N PHE A 46 32.67 19.71 -32.07
CA PHE A 46 31.26 20.06 -31.92
C PHE A 46 31.04 21.52 -32.33
N ASP A 47 30.45 21.71 -33.51
CA ASP A 47 30.13 23.03 -34.05
C ASP A 47 29.07 23.74 -33.21
N ALA A 48 29.29 25.03 -32.92
CA ALA A 48 28.55 25.82 -31.92
C ALA A 48 27.15 26.29 -32.38
N GLY A 49 26.55 25.60 -33.35
CA GLY A 49 25.29 25.99 -34.00
C GLY A 49 24.24 24.87 -34.13
N LEU A 50 24.36 23.76 -33.40
CA LEU A 50 23.45 22.63 -33.53
C LEU A 50 22.11 22.84 -32.78
N GLU A 51 21.01 22.48 -33.43
CA GLU A 51 19.66 22.44 -32.84
C GLU A 51 19.51 21.28 -31.83
N PRO A 52 18.67 21.39 -30.78
CA PRO A 52 18.55 20.38 -29.71
C PRO A 52 18.25 18.94 -30.17
N THR A 53 17.55 18.79 -31.29
CA THR A 53 17.25 17.48 -31.89
C THR A 53 18.49 16.81 -32.50
N GLN A 54 19.42 17.59 -33.05
CA GLN A 54 20.69 17.08 -33.59
C GLN A 54 21.68 16.67 -32.47
N PHE A 55 21.49 17.23 -31.28
CA PHE A 55 22.24 16.88 -30.06
C PHE A 55 21.81 15.51 -29.50
N GLU A 56 20.51 15.25 -29.49
CA GLU A 56 19.93 13.98 -29.05
C GLU A 56 20.40 12.80 -29.93
N GLU A 57 20.37 12.97 -31.26
CA GLU A 57 20.83 11.95 -32.21
C GLU A 57 22.31 11.58 -32.03
N LYS A 58 23.18 12.57 -31.74
CA LYS A 58 24.61 12.32 -31.51
C LYS A 58 24.89 11.61 -30.17
N ILE A 59 24.10 11.87 -29.14
CA ILE A 59 24.19 11.16 -27.85
C ILE A 59 23.74 9.71 -28.01
N VAL A 60 22.66 9.47 -28.76
CA VAL A 60 22.17 8.12 -29.06
C VAL A 60 23.20 7.33 -29.88
N ALA A 61 23.82 7.96 -30.90
CA ALA A 61 24.89 7.33 -31.68
C ALA A 61 26.11 6.92 -30.82
N ALA A 62 26.57 7.82 -29.94
CA ALA A 62 27.70 7.53 -29.04
C ALA A 62 27.42 6.41 -28.01
N ILE A 63 26.15 6.16 -27.69
CA ILE A 63 25.71 5.07 -26.79
C ILE A 63 25.60 3.74 -27.55
N HIS A 64 25.26 3.77 -28.85
CA HIS A 64 25.19 2.57 -29.69
C HIS A 64 26.56 2.11 -30.23
N ASP A 65 27.51 3.02 -30.46
CA ASP A 65 28.87 2.69 -30.94
C ASP A 65 29.81 2.18 -29.83
N GLY A 66 29.47 2.43 -28.56
CA GLY A 66 30.17 1.84 -27.41
C GLY A 66 29.50 0.52 -27.02
N ASP A 67 30.22 -0.59 -27.10
CA ASP A 67 29.82 -2.00 -26.90
C ASP A 67 29.25 -2.37 -25.49
N GLY A 68 28.51 -1.47 -24.82
CA GLY A 68 28.11 -1.58 -23.41
C GLY A 68 26.63 -1.37 -23.10
N ALA A 69 25.76 -1.18 -24.10
CA ALA A 69 24.32 -0.98 -23.86
C ALA A 69 23.52 -2.30 -23.77
N GLU A 70 24.05 -3.41 -24.27
CA GLU A 70 23.40 -4.73 -24.15
C GLU A 70 23.61 -5.31 -22.74
N GLY A 71 22.53 -5.37 -21.96
CA GLY A 71 22.51 -5.97 -20.62
C GLY A 71 22.63 -4.98 -19.45
N ALA A 72 22.82 -3.68 -19.71
CA ALA A 72 22.84 -2.65 -18.68
C ALA A 72 21.44 -2.33 -18.14
N SER A 73 21.32 -2.10 -16.84
CA SER A 73 20.07 -1.68 -16.19
C SER A 73 19.72 -0.24 -16.57
N ARG A 74 18.42 0.11 -16.53
CA ARG A 74 17.94 1.48 -16.85
C ARG A 74 18.64 2.56 -16.03
N GLY A 75 19.05 2.25 -14.80
CA GLY A 75 19.79 3.19 -13.93
C GLY A 75 21.22 3.45 -14.40
N GLU A 76 21.89 2.43 -14.93
CA GLU A 76 23.27 2.54 -15.44
C GLU A 76 23.31 3.33 -16.75
N VAL A 77 22.34 3.08 -17.65
CA VAL A 77 22.18 3.86 -18.90
C VAL A 77 21.85 5.32 -18.57
N ALA A 78 20.96 5.58 -17.60
CA ALA A 78 20.63 6.93 -17.17
C ALA A 78 21.85 7.69 -16.62
N ALA A 79 22.71 7.01 -15.84
CA ALA A 79 23.94 7.59 -15.32
C ALA A 79 24.98 7.86 -16.42
N LEU A 80 25.05 7.02 -17.46
CA LEU A 80 25.90 7.25 -18.63
C LEU A 80 25.42 8.47 -19.43
N VAL A 81 24.13 8.56 -19.73
CA VAL A 81 23.51 9.71 -20.42
C VAL A 81 23.76 11.00 -19.66
N ALA A 82 23.61 10.99 -18.33
CA ALA A 82 23.84 12.17 -17.50
C ALA A 82 25.31 12.67 -17.57
N ARG A 83 26.29 11.75 -17.50
CA ARG A 83 27.72 12.09 -17.60
C ARG A 83 28.12 12.57 -18.99
N THR A 84 27.58 11.96 -20.04
CA THR A 84 27.84 12.37 -21.43
C THR A 84 27.24 13.75 -21.69
N ALA A 85 26.00 13.99 -21.26
CA ALA A 85 25.36 15.30 -21.36
C ALA A 85 26.18 16.39 -20.63
N GLU A 86 26.70 16.09 -19.43
CA GLU A 86 27.52 17.03 -18.66
C GLU A 86 28.86 17.36 -19.34
N LYS A 87 29.52 16.36 -19.94
CA LYS A 87 30.77 16.55 -20.71
C LYS A 87 30.56 17.40 -21.97
N VAL A 88 29.46 17.21 -22.69
CA VAL A 88 29.19 17.95 -23.94
C VAL A 88 28.71 19.38 -23.63
N LEU A 89 27.90 19.58 -22.59
CA LEU A 89 27.41 20.91 -22.18
C LEU A 89 28.51 21.78 -21.57
N GLY A 90 29.55 21.18 -20.96
CA GLY A 90 30.69 21.90 -20.40
C GLY A 90 31.56 22.65 -21.40
N ARG A 91 31.38 22.44 -22.72
CA ARG A 91 32.27 22.99 -23.78
C ARG A 91 31.66 24.06 -24.69
N GLY A 92 30.43 24.54 -24.46
CA GLY A 92 29.95 25.67 -25.27
C GLY A 92 28.47 26.05 -25.23
N TYR A 93 27.63 25.39 -24.43
CA TYR A 93 26.20 25.69 -24.37
C TYR A 93 25.75 26.09 -22.97
N ARG A 94 24.64 26.86 -22.91
CA ARG A 94 23.99 27.29 -21.66
C ARG A 94 23.83 26.09 -20.72
N LYS A 95 24.25 26.23 -19.46
CA LYS A 95 24.00 25.23 -18.42
C LYS A 95 22.49 24.94 -18.35
N LEU A 96 22.10 23.70 -18.67
CA LEU A 96 20.74 23.23 -18.48
C LEU A 96 20.41 23.22 -16.99
N ASN A 97 19.18 23.62 -16.65
CA ASN A 97 18.67 23.47 -15.29
C ASN A 97 18.25 22.01 -15.01
N GLN A 98 17.98 21.68 -13.75
CA GLN A 98 17.69 20.29 -13.34
C GLN A 98 16.46 19.68 -14.04
N ILE A 99 15.48 20.49 -14.44
CA ILE A 99 14.27 20.04 -15.14
C ILE A 99 14.61 19.71 -16.60
N GLU A 100 15.32 20.60 -17.28
CA GLU A 100 15.78 20.40 -18.66
C GLU A 100 16.71 19.19 -18.78
N GLN A 101 17.57 18.98 -17.78
CA GLN A 101 18.44 17.80 -17.70
C GLN A 101 17.63 16.51 -17.53
N ARG A 102 16.58 16.53 -16.70
CA ARG A 102 15.69 15.37 -16.48
C ARG A 102 14.88 15.02 -17.74
N ASP A 103 14.39 16.02 -18.45
CA ASP A 103 13.62 15.83 -19.69
C ASP A 103 14.50 15.32 -20.84
N LEU A 104 15.73 15.82 -20.96
CA LEU A 104 16.70 15.30 -21.92
C LEU A 104 17.04 13.83 -21.65
N ILE A 105 17.34 13.48 -20.39
CA ILE A 105 17.61 12.09 -19.98
C ILE A 105 16.43 11.18 -20.31
N THR A 106 15.21 11.64 -20.04
CA THR A 106 13.99 10.86 -20.30
C THR A 106 13.77 10.62 -21.80
N ARG A 107 13.99 11.64 -22.64
CA ARG A 107 13.83 11.52 -24.10
C ARG A 107 14.88 10.61 -24.72
N VAL A 108 16.15 10.73 -24.31
CA VAL A 108 17.24 9.85 -24.79
C VAL A 108 17.01 8.40 -24.33
N LEU A 109 16.59 8.16 -23.09
CA LEU A 109 16.25 6.81 -22.61
C LEU A 109 15.12 6.19 -23.43
N ASN A 110 14.10 6.96 -23.79
CA ASN A 110 13.02 6.45 -24.62
C ASN A 110 13.46 6.14 -26.06
N GLN A 111 14.49 6.81 -26.59
CA GLN A 111 15.06 6.49 -27.91
C GLN A 111 15.95 5.25 -27.88
N VAL A 112 16.76 5.06 -26.82
CA VAL A 112 17.68 3.91 -26.68
C VAL A 112 16.93 2.59 -26.39
N TYR A 113 15.76 2.64 -25.73
CA TYR A 113 14.99 1.44 -25.36
C TYR A 113 13.91 1.01 -26.38
N VAL A 114 13.80 1.66 -27.54
CA VAL A 114 12.91 1.19 -28.62
C VAL A 114 13.70 0.24 -29.53
N ALA A 115 13.60 -1.06 -29.27
CA ALA A 115 13.97 -2.07 -30.25
C ALA A 115 13.07 -1.93 -31.50
N PRO A 116 13.61 -2.05 -32.73
CA PRO A 116 12.80 -1.97 -33.94
C PRO A 116 11.91 -3.21 -34.05
N VAL A 117 10.59 -3.00 -34.02
CA VAL A 117 9.62 -4.01 -34.47
C VAL A 117 9.78 -4.14 -35.98
N ARG A 118 10.41 -5.22 -36.45
CA ARG A 118 10.32 -5.63 -37.86
C ARG A 118 8.88 -6.02 -38.13
N ALA A 119 8.19 -5.21 -38.94
CA ALA A 119 6.90 -5.58 -39.51
C ALA A 119 7.13 -6.57 -40.66
N GLU A 120 6.73 -7.82 -40.47
CA GLU A 120 6.39 -8.70 -41.60
C GLU A 120 4.90 -8.53 -41.93
N PRO A 121 4.51 -8.45 -43.22
CA PRO A 121 3.12 -8.28 -43.60
C PRO A 121 2.35 -9.60 -43.39
N ALA A 122 1.33 -9.56 -42.53
CA ALA A 122 0.41 -10.67 -42.33
C ALA A 122 -0.54 -10.80 -43.55
N GLU A 123 -0.60 -12.01 -44.10
CA GLU A 123 -1.62 -12.40 -45.09
C GLU A 123 -3.03 -12.46 -44.46
N PRO A 124 -4.09 -12.19 -45.23
CA PRO A 124 -5.45 -12.14 -44.70
C PRO A 124 -6.02 -13.56 -44.52
N VAL A 125 -6.27 -13.96 -43.27
CA VAL A 125 -7.00 -15.20 -42.98
C VAL A 125 -8.50 -14.95 -43.03
N ALA A 126 -9.16 -15.75 -43.87
CA ALA A 126 -10.56 -15.67 -44.24
C ALA A 126 -11.54 -15.91 -43.08
N SER A 127 -12.69 -15.26 -43.22
CA SER A 127 -13.93 -15.45 -42.45
C SER A 127 -14.38 -16.91 -42.42
N LEU A 128 -14.68 -17.43 -41.22
CA LEU A 128 -15.47 -18.64 -41.05
C LEU A 128 -16.69 -18.33 -40.17
N THR A 129 -17.86 -18.63 -40.72
CA THR A 129 -19.17 -18.58 -40.07
C THR A 129 -19.33 -19.73 -39.06
N PRO A 130 -20.15 -19.57 -38.00
CA PRO A 130 -20.39 -20.63 -37.04
C PRO A 130 -21.59 -21.52 -37.45
N GLU A 131 -21.32 -22.80 -37.69
CA GLU A 131 -22.32 -23.87 -37.64
C GLU A 131 -22.17 -24.66 -36.33
N ASN A 132 -23.28 -24.72 -35.58
CA ASN A 132 -23.72 -25.74 -34.61
C ASN A 132 -22.68 -26.60 -33.87
N MET A 133 -22.59 -26.41 -32.54
CA MET A 133 -22.91 -27.46 -31.55
C MET A 133 -23.45 -26.86 -30.26
N SER A 134 -24.56 -27.42 -29.78
CA SER A 134 -25.26 -27.08 -28.54
C SER A 134 -24.75 -27.96 -27.39
N THR A 135 -24.65 -27.42 -26.16
CA THR A 135 -25.50 -27.78 -25.01
C THR A 135 -25.01 -27.08 -23.74
N GLY A 136 -25.87 -26.25 -23.14
CA GLY A 136 -25.68 -25.69 -21.80
C GLY A 136 -26.10 -24.22 -21.68
N ASN A 137 -27.40 -23.93 -21.80
CA ASN A 137 -27.97 -22.59 -21.61
C ASN A 137 -27.84 -22.12 -20.15
N PRO A 138 -27.27 -20.95 -19.87
CA PRO A 138 -27.90 -19.95 -19.02
C PRO A 138 -28.80 -19.05 -19.89
N ASP A 139 -29.96 -18.72 -19.35
CA ASP A 139 -31.04 -18.00 -20.02
C ASP A 139 -30.58 -16.68 -20.69
N PRO A 140 -30.71 -16.53 -22.04
CA PRO A 140 -30.30 -15.32 -22.76
C PRO A 140 -31.17 -14.08 -22.42
N ALA A 141 -32.27 -14.22 -21.67
CA ALA A 141 -33.04 -13.08 -21.18
C ALA A 141 -32.29 -12.24 -20.13
N SER A 142 -31.26 -12.79 -19.46
CA SER A 142 -30.54 -12.08 -18.39
C SER A 142 -29.48 -11.08 -18.88
N ALA A 143 -28.80 -11.39 -19.99
CA ALA A 143 -27.71 -10.57 -20.53
C ALA A 143 -28.21 -9.33 -21.28
N TYR A 144 -29.30 -9.47 -22.06
CA TYR A 144 -29.94 -8.34 -22.75
C TYR A 144 -30.61 -7.32 -21.80
N SER A 145 -30.93 -7.74 -20.57
CA SER A 145 -31.56 -6.88 -19.56
C SER A 145 -30.53 -6.00 -18.82
N LEU A 146 -29.36 -6.54 -18.49
CA LEU A 146 -28.33 -5.82 -17.71
C LEU A 146 -27.62 -4.73 -18.52
N GLU A 147 -27.43 -4.94 -19.82
CA GLU A 147 -26.77 -3.97 -20.70
C GLU A 147 -27.69 -2.77 -21.00
N ASN A 148 -28.99 -3.01 -21.18
CA ASN A 148 -30.00 -1.96 -21.32
C ASN A 148 -30.22 -1.19 -20.01
N LEU A 149 -30.28 -1.87 -18.86
CA LEU A 149 -30.35 -1.21 -17.54
C LEU A 149 -29.13 -0.33 -17.23
N LYS A 150 -27.93 -0.76 -17.64
CA LYS A 150 -26.70 0.04 -17.50
C LYS A 150 -26.70 1.24 -18.45
N THR A 151 -27.17 1.07 -19.68
CA THR A 151 -27.21 2.13 -20.69
C THR A 151 -28.27 3.18 -20.33
N GLU A 152 -29.45 2.77 -19.89
CA GLU A 152 -30.51 3.66 -19.39
C GLU A 152 -30.07 4.40 -18.12
N LYS A 153 -29.48 3.72 -17.13
CA LYS A 153 -28.89 4.40 -15.95
C LYS A 153 -27.83 5.44 -16.32
N ARG A 154 -26.96 5.12 -17.29
CA ARG A 154 -25.89 6.02 -17.74
C ARG A 154 -26.44 7.23 -18.50
N GLN A 155 -27.55 7.05 -19.22
CA GLN A 155 -28.23 8.12 -19.96
C GLN A 155 -29.00 9.05 -19.02
N VAL A 156 -29.71 8.50 -18.02
CA VAL A 156 -30.38 9.25 -16.94
C VAL A 156 -29.36 10.05 -16.12
N SER A 157 -28.21 9.46 -15.77
CA SER A 157 -27.13 10.15 -15.04
C SER A 157 -26.60 11.37 -15.80
N LYS A 158 -26.53 11.32 -17.13
CA LYS A 158 -25.99 12.41 -17.93
C LYS A 158 -26.93 13.60 -18.01
N VAL A 159 -28.24 13.35 -18.13
CA VAL A 159 -29.28 14.38 -18.12
C VAL A 159 -29.31 15.12 -16.77
N VAL A 160 -29.23 14.37 -15.66
CA VAL A 160 -29.18 14.94 -14.31
C VAL A 160 -27.89 15.75 -14.10
N GLU A 161 -26.74 15.29 -14.58
CA GLU A 161 -25.48 16.06 -14.50
C GLU A 161 -25.52 17.36 -15.32
N ASP A 162 -26.07 17.33 -16.53
CA ASP A 162 -26.21 18.51 -17.36
C ASP A 162 -27.16 19.54 -16.73
N ALA A 163 -28.27 19.07 -16.15
CA ALA A 163 -29.18 19.93 -15.40
C ALA A 163 -28.52 20.50 -14.13
N ARG A 164 -27.79 19.68 -13.37
CA ARG A 164 -27.01 20.12 -12.20
C ARG A 164 -26.07 21.27 -12.54
N ARG A 165 -25.30 21.16 -13.62
CA ARG A 165 -24.34 22.21 -14.04
C ARG A 165 -25.00 23.57 -14.25
N LYS A 166 -26.28 23.60 -14.65
CA LYS A 166 -27.06 24.82 -14.86
C LYS A 166 -27.79 25.31 -13.61
N VAL A 167 -28.38 24.39 -12.85
CA VAL A 167 -29.19 24.72 -11.67
C VAL A 167 -28.33 25.11 -10.47
N GLN A 168 -27.14 24.53 -10.35
CA GLN A 168 -26.29 24.70 -9.17
C GLN A 168 -25.81 26.15 -8.93
N PRO A 169 -25.29 26.91 -9.93
CA PRO A 169 -24.87 28.30 -9.70
C PRO A 169 -26.03 29.17 -9.22
N GLU A 170 -27.19 29.01 -9.86
CA GLU A 170 -28.44 29.70 -9.58
C GLU A 170 -29.00 29.38 -8.17
N LEU A 171 -28.86 28.12 -7.73
CA LEU A 171 -29.25 27.70 -6.38
C LEU A 171 -28.35 28.35 -5.30
N VAL A 172 -27.04 28.43 -5.54
CA VAL A 172 -26.08 29.03 -4.60
C VAL A 172 -26.29 30.53 -4.45
N GLU A 173 -26.77 31.23 -5.47
CA GLU A 173 -27.12 32.65 -5.37
C GLU A 173 -28.42 32.89 -4.61
N ARG A 174 -29.38 31.96 -4.69
CA ARG A 174 -30.68 32.05 -4.02
C ARG A 174 -30.67 31.55 -2.56
N ILE A 175 -29.73 30.68 -2.18
CA ILE A 175 -29.60 30.16 -0.82
C ILE A 175 -28.45 30.83 -0.05
N ASP A 176 -28.77 31.36 1.14
CA ASP A 176 -27.75 31.73 2.11
C ASP A 176 -27.14 30.47 2.77
N VAL A 177 -25.92 30.14 2.33
CA VAL A 177 -25.12 29.00 2.83
C VAL A 177 -24.92 29.04 4.34
N GLY A 178 -24.87 30.23 4.96
CA GLY A 178 -24.72 30.37 6.41
C GLY A 178 -25.95 29.89 7.18
N THR A 179 -27.14 30.13 6.62
CA THR A 179 -28.42 29.73 7.22
C THR A 179 -28.74 28.26 6.92
N ALA A 180 -28.39 27.78 5.73
CA ALA A 180 -28.58 26.39 5.30
C ALA A 180 -27.90 25.36 6.24
N VAL A 181 -26.72 25.67 6.77
CA VAL A 181 -25.98 24.77 7.69
C VAL A 181 -26.68 24.62 9.05
N THR A 182 -27.57 25.55 9.42
CA THR A 182 -28.25 25.55 10.74
C THR A 182 -29.64 24.91 10.72
N LEU A 183 -30.21 24.66 9.54
CA LEU A 183 -31.55 24.10 9.39
C LEU A 183 -31.54 22.56 9.53
N PRO A 184 -32.62 21.96 10.04
CA PRO A 184 -32.83 20.51 9.95
C PRO A 184 -32.82 20.04 8.50
N ARG A 185 -32.24 18.86 8.24
CA ARG A 185 -32.10 18.30 6.88
C ARG A 185 -33.42 18.27 6.10
N GLU A 186 -34.50 17.89 6.76
CA GLU A 186 -35.85 17.80 6.16
C GLU A 186 -36.39 19.17 5.71
N GLU A 187 -36.15 20.22 6.50
CA GLU A 187 -36.60 21.59 6.17
C GLU A 187 -35.77 22.18 5.02
N LEU A 188 -34.46 21.94 5.02
CA LEU A 188 -33.58 22.39 3.95
C LEU A 188 -33.83 21.64 2.64
N GLU A 189 -34.14 20.35 2.70
CA GLU A 189 -34.53 19.55 1.54
C GLU A 189 -35.80 20.09 0.89
N ALA A 190 -36.82 20.46 1.69
CA ALA A 190 -38.03 21.09 1.18
C ALA A 190 -37.75 22.44 0.50
N GLN A 191 -36.94 23.30 1.14
CA GLN A 191 -36.58 24.60 0.55
C GLN A 191 -35.77 24.45 -0.75
N ILE A 192 -34.81 23.53 -0.78
CA ILE A 192 -34.02 23.26 -2.00
C ILE A 192 -34.93 22.70 -3.09
N ALA A 193 -35.85 21.79 -2.76
CA ALA A 193 -36.79 21.24 -3.74
C ALA A 193 -37.65 22.33 -4.40
N ASP A 194 -38.14 23.29 -3.61
CA ASP A 194 -38.93 24.43 -4.12
C ASP A 194 -38.09 25.31 -5.06
N ILE A 195 -36.88 25.72 -4.62
CA ILE A 195 -35.99 26.58 -5.43
C ILE A 195 -35.52 25.86 -6.69
N VAL A 196 -35.17 24.57 -6.62
CA VAL A 196 -34.79 23.78 -7.79
C VAL A 196 -35.94 23.69 -8.78
N THR A 197 -37.18 23.53 -8.31
CA THR A 197 -38.37 23.51 -9.18
C THR A 197 -38.54 24.84 -9.93
N GLU A 198 -38.35 25.97 -9.24
CA GLU A 198 -38.38 27.30 -9.84
C GLU A 198 -37.29 27.47 -10.91
N ILE A 199 -36.04 27.13 -10.58
CA ILE A 199 -34.91 27.25 -11.52
C ILE A 199 -35.11 26.34 -12.75
N LEU A 200 -35.59 25.11 -12.57
CA LEU A 200 -35.89 24.21 -13.69
C LEU A 200 -36.93 24.81 -14.64
N HIS A 201 -37.94 25.51 -14.10
CA HIS A 201 -38.95 26.19 -14.89
C HIS A 201 -38.38 27.42 -15.63
N GLU A 202 -37.53 28.22 -14.98
CA GLU A 202 -36.85 29.39 -15.58
C GLU A 202 -35.91 28.99 -16.71
N GLU A 203 -35.07 27.96 -16.49
CA GLU A 203 -34.10 27.43 -17.44
C GLU A 203 -34.73 26.51 -18.52
N LYS A 204 -36.05 26.27 -18.44
CA LYS A 204 -36.82 25.40 -19.34
C LYS A 204 -36.24 23.98 -19.44
N LEU A 205 -35.73 23.46 -18.33
CA LEU A 205 -35.19 22.12 -18.24
C LEU A 205 -36.31 21.13 -17.93
N GLN A 206 -36.47 20.13 -18.79
CA GLN A 206 -37.48 19.09 -18.61
C GLN A 206 -36.83 17.86 -17.98
N LEU A 207 -37.09 17.67 -16.69
CA LEU A 207 -36.72 16.46 -15.95
C LEU A 207 -37.99 15.72 -15.55
N ASN A 208 -37.94 14.39 -15.56
CA ASN A 208 -38.99 13.59 -14.95
C ASN A 208 -38.87 13.61 -13.41
N GLN A 209 -39.89 13.09 -12.71
CA GLN A 209 -39.94 13.14 -11.24
C GLN A 209 -38.76 12.42 -10.56
N PHE A 210 -38.27 11.33 -11.14
CA PHE A 210 -37.11 10.60 -10.61
C PHE A 210 -35.82 11.39 -10.83
N GLU A 211 -35.62 11.95 -12.03
CA GLU A 211 -34.46 12.79 -12.35
C GLU A 211 -34.40 14.06 -11.49
N GLN A 212 -35.54 14.67 -11.21
CA GLN A 212 -35.63 15.83 -10.32
C GLN A 212 -35.27 15.46 -8.87
N GLN A 213 -35.74 14.31 -8.38
CA GLN A 213 -35.35 13.81 -7.05
C GLN A 213 -33.86 13.50 -6.95
N ASP A 214 -33.28 12.86 -7.97
CA ASP A 214 -31.84 12.62 -8.05
C ASP A 214 -31.05 13.94 -8.08
N LEU A 215 -31.51 14.94 -8.84
CA LEU A 215 -30.90 16.28 -8.87
C LEU A 215 -30.94 16.94 -7.48
N ILE A 216 -32.09 16.95 -6.81
CA ILE A 216 -32.25 17.53 -5.47
C ILE A 216 -31.31 16.85 -4.49
N LYS A 217 -31.24 15.51 -4.52
CA LYS A 217 -30.34 14.73 -3.68
C LYS A 217 -28.87 15.10 -3.91
N VAL A 218 -28.44 15.19 -5.17
CA VAL A 218 -27.06 15.59 -5.51
C VAL A 218 -26.74 17.00 -5.02
N LEU A 219 -27.67 17.95 -5.17
CA LEU A 219 -27.50 19.33 -4.70
C LEU A 219 -27.46 19.41 -3.15
N LEU A 220 -28.32 18.66 -2.46
CA LEU A 220 -28.28 18.51 -1.01
C LEU A 220 -26.95 17.94 -0.52
N ASP A 221 -26.48 16.87 -1.15
CA ASP A 221 -25.19 16.25 -0.84
C ASP A 221 -24.00 17.20 -1.11
N GLU A 222 -24.14 18.14 -2.05
CA GLU A 222 -23.15 19.19 -2.34
C GLU A 222 -23.17 20.33 -1.30
N MET A 223 -24.35 20.66 -0.78
CA MET A 223 -24.55 21.70 0.24
C MET A 223 -24.27 21.23 1.67
N LEU A 224 -24.62 19.98 2.00
CA LEU A 224 -24.52 19.43 3.36
C LEU A 224 -23.49 18.30 3.48
N GLY A 225 -23.30 17.51 2.43
CA GLY A 225 -22.41 16.35 2.42
C GLY A 225 -21.02 16.65 1.90
N LEU A 226 -20.37 15.61 1.37
CA LEU A 226 -19.02 15.66 0.81
C LEU A 226 -19.02 15.97 -0.71
N GLY A 227 -20.17 16.39 -1.25
CA GLY A 227 -20.36 16.80 -2.63
C GLY A 227 -19.95 15.71 -3.63
N PRO A 228 -19.08 15.99 -4.62
CA PRO A 228 -18.70 15.02 -5.66
C PRO A 228 -18.10 13.71 -5.12
N LEU A 229 -17.66 13.68 -3.86
CA LEU A 229 -17.07 12.49 -3.25
C LEU A 229 -18.11 11.47 -2.75
N GLU A 230 -19.34 11.88 -2.44
CA GLU A 230 -20.40 11.01 -1.92
C GLU A 230 -20.64 9.74 -2.77
N PRO A 231 -20.84 9.83 -4.12
CA PRO A 231 -21.04 8.62 -4.93
C PRO A 231 -19.81 7.69 -4.91
N LEU A 232 -18.59 8.24 -4.87
CA LEU A 232 -17.35 7.46 -4.79
C LEU A 232 -17.18 6.79 -3.42
N LEU A 233 -17.60 7.46 -2.35
CA LEU A 233 -17.60 6.92 -0.99
C LEU A 233 -18.67 5.84 -0.82
N ALA A 234 -19.81 5.96 -1.49
CA ALA A 234 -20.87 4.96 -1.46
C ALA A 234 -20.51 3.65 -2.19
N ASP A 235 -19.67 3.71 -3.23
CA ASP A 235 -19.30 2.55 -4.06
C ASP A 235 -18.33 1.58 -3.32
N GLU A 236 -18.82 0.42 -2.89
CA GLU A 236 -18.05 -0.54 -2.10
C GLU A 236 -16.84 -1.17 -2.81
N ASP A 237 -16.76 -1.08 -4.14
CA ASP A 237 -15.64 -1.65 -4.89
C ASP A 237 -14.43 -0.69 -4.95
N ILE A 238 -14.62 0.57 -4.57
CA ILE A 238 -13.56 1.59 -4.44
C ILE A 238 -12.89 1.48 -3.06
N THR A 239 -11.56 1.44 -3.03
CA THR A 239 -10.76 1.37 -1.79
C THR A 239 -10.08 2.69 -1.43
N ASP A 240 -9.63 3.46 -2.41
CA ASP A 240 -8.92 4.73 -2.21
C ASP A 240 -9.46 5.78 -3.21
N ILE A 241 -9.52 7.04 -2.79
CA ILE A 241 -9.93 8.19 -3.60
C ILE A 241 -8.85 9.27 -3.45
N MET A 242 -8.31 9.76 -4.56
CA MET A 242 -7.30 10.82 -4.57
C MET A 242 -7.75 12.00 -5.43
N VAL A 243 -7.86 13.16 -4.80
CA VAL A 243 -8.20 14.44 -5.43
C VAL A 243 -6.91 15.25 -5.59
N ASN A 244 -6.50 15.46 -6.84
CA ASN A 244 -5.32 16.24 -7.21
C ASN A 244 -5.78 17.60 -7.78
N GLY A 245 -6.42 18.42 -6.94
CA GLY A 245 -7.11 19.62 -7.38
C GLY A 245 -8.51 19.35 -7.91
N TYR A 246 -9.18 20.41 -8.39
CA TYR A 246 -10.62 20.35 -8.69
C TYR A 246 -11.02 19.44 -9.85
N ASN A 247 -10.16 19.23 -10.84
CA ASN A 247 -10.50 18.56 -12.10
C ASN A 247 -9.88 17.17 -12.27
N GLN A 248 -9.12 16.67 -11.29
CA GLN A 248 -8.40 15.41 -11.42
C GLN A 248 -8.64 14.54 -10.18
N ILE A 249 -9.55 13.57 -10.32
CA ILE A 249 -9.92 12.63 -9.25
C ILE A 249 -9.63 11.20 -9.70
N TYR A 250 -8.73 10.54 -9.00
CA TYR A 250 -8.39 9.13 -9.17
C TYR A 250 -9.07 8.27 -8.12
N ILE A 251 -9.35 7.02 -8.45
CA ILE A 251 -9.79 6.01 -7.51
C ILE A 251 -8.99 4.72 -7.67
N GLU A 252 -8.84 3.96 -6.59
CA GLU A 252 -8.37 2.57 -6.66
C GLU A 252 -9.57 1.63 -6.63
N ARG A 253 -9.72 0.82 -7.69
CA ARG A 253 -10.73 -0.24 -7.78
C ARG A 253 -10.06 -1.55 -8.16
N PHE A 254 -10.34 -2.61 -7.41
CA PHE A 254 -9.70 -3.93 -7.59
C PHE A 254 -8.15 -3.87 -7.65
N GLY A 255 -7.54 -2.94 -6.91
CA GLY A 255 -6.09 -2.74 -6.88
C GLY A 255 -5.51 -1.96 -8.06
N LYS A 256 -6.33 -1.45 -8.99
CA LYS A 256 -5.88 -0.65 -10.13
C LYS A 256 -6.32 0.80 -9.96
N LEU A 257 -5.42 1.73 -10.28
CA LEU A 257 -5.74 3.16 -10.32
C LEU A 257 -6.45 3.51 -11.62
N GLU A 258 -7.57 4.21 -11.51
CA GLU A 258 -8.37 4.73 -12.62
C GLU A 258 -8.69 6.21 -12.41
N LEU A 259 -8.69 6.99 -13.51
CA LEU A 259 -9.16 8.38 -13.51
C LEU A 259 -10.68 8.37 -13.65
N THR A 260 -11.37 9.17 -12.85
CA THR A 260 -12.85 9.26 -12.88
C THR A 260 -13.33 10.43 -13.74
N ASP A 261 -14.61 10.38 -14.12
CA ASP A 261 -15.31 11.51 -14.75
C ASP A 261 -15.81 12.55 -13.73
N VAL A 262 -15.63 12.27 -12.43
CA VAL A 262 -16.07 13.14 -11.33
C VAL A 262 -15.09 14.31 -11.18
N ALA A 263 -15.62 15.51 -11.02
CA ALA A 263 -14.85 16.72 -10.78
C ALA A 263 -15.55 17.65 -9.78
N PHE A 264 -14.74 18.42 -9.04
CA PHE A 264 -15.19 19.60 -8.34
C PHE A 264 -15.35 20.77 -9.31
N ARG A 265 -16.12 21.77 -8.90
CA ARG A 265 -16.35 22.99 -9.68
C ARG A 265 -15.07 23.81 -9.86
N ASP A 266 -14.35 24.02 -8.76
CA ASP A 266 -13.15 24.84 -8.67
C ASP A 266 -12.38 24.50 -7.38
N ASN A 267 -11.16 25.03 -7.23
CA ASN A 267 -10.34 24.81 -6.03
C ASN A 267 -10.98 25.37 -4.75
N LYS A 268 -11.86 26.37 -4.85
CA LYS A 268 -12.60 26.92 -3.69
C LYS A 268 -13.63 25.90 -3.19
N HIS A 269 -14.23 25.13 -4.08
CA HIS A 269 -15.12 24.04 -3.72
C HIS A 269 -14.36 22.93 -2.99
N VAL A 270 -13.18 22.53 -3.48
CA VAL A 270 -12.33 21.56 -2.77
C VAL A 270 -11.99 22.07 -1.37
N MET A 271 -11.59 23.35 -1.23
CA MET A 271 -11.33 23.99 0.07
C MET A 271 -12.54 23.96 1.02
N ASN A 272 -13.75 24.23 0.51
CA ASN A 272 -14.97 24.21 1.33
C ASN A 272 -15.29 22.80 1.84
N ILE A 273 -15.07 21.77 1.03
CA ILE A 273 -15.26 20.37 1.42
C ILE A 273 -14.18 19.96 2.42
N SER A 274 -12.92 20.32 2.18
CA SER A 274 -11.83 20.12 3.14
C SER A 274 -12.14 20.72 4.50
N THR A 275 -12.63 21.97 4.54
CA THR A 275 -12.99 22.65 5.78
C THR A 275 -14.13 21.93 6.51
N ARG A 276 -15.14 21.45 5.77
CA ARG A 276 -16.27 20.67 6.33
C ARG A 276 -15.84 19.33 6.92
N ILE A 277 -14.94 18.61 6.25
CA ILE A 277 -14.37 17.35 6.76
C ILE A 277 -13.67 17.60 8.10
N VAL A 278 -12.87 18.65 8.16
CA VAL A 278 -12.00 18.96 9.30
C VAL A 278 -12.77 19.56 10.48
N SER A 279 -13.83 20.34 10.22
CA SER A 279 -14.66 20.94 11.28
C SER A 279 -15.42 19.91 12.11
N HIS A 280 -15.88 18.81 11.49
CA HIS A 280 -16.59 17.72 12.17
C HIS A 280 -15.76 17.04 13.28
N ILE A 281 -14.43 17.06 13.16
CA ILE A 281 -13.51 16.46 14.14
C ILE A 281 -12.88 17.50 15.08
N GLY A 282 -13.40 18.74 15.08
CA GLY A 282 -12.91 19.82 15.95
C GLY A 282 -11.52 20.34 15.59
N ARG A 283 -11.06 20.11 14.35
CA ARG A 283 -9.78 20.63 13.84
C ARG A 283 -10.03 21.86 12.94
N ARG A 284 -8.96 22.53 12.53
CA ARG A 284 -8.99 23.63 11.56
C ARG A 284 -7.98 23.37 10.45
N ILE A 285 -8.29 23.87 9.25
CA ILE A 285 -7.40 23.86 8.10
C ILE A 285 -7.40 25.26 7.48
N ASP A 286 -6.24 25.88 7.41
CA ASP A 286 -6.02 27.25 6.91
C ASP A 286 -4.57 27.43 6.48
N GLU A 287 -4.20 28.58 5.94
CA GLU A 287 -2.83 28.84 5.46
C GLU A 287 -1.77 28.71 6.56
N SER A 288 -2.14 28.86 7.83
CA SER A 288 -1.23 28.64 8.96
C SER A 288 -1.08 27.16 9.31
N ASN A 289 -2.11 26.36 9.01
CA ASN A 289 -2.18 24.92 9.26
C ASN A 289 -2.60 24.15 7.99
N PRO A 290 -1.73 24.11 6.95
CA PRO A 290 -2.10 23.61 5.64
C PRO A 290 -2.11 22.07 5.51
N LEU A 291 -1.78 21.34 6.58
CA LEU A 291 -1.70 19.88 6.63
C LEU A 291 -2.66 19.34 7.68
N VAL A 292 -3.57 18.45 7.28
CA VAL A 292 -4.49 17.82 8.24
C VAL A 292 -4.71 16.35 7.91
N ASP A 293 -4.57 15.51 8.94
CA ASP A 293 -5.12 14.15 8.97
C ASP A 293 -6.44 14.14 9.75
N ALA A 294 -7.43 13.44 9.21
CA ALA A 294 -8.80 13.40 9.70
C ALA A 294 -9.45 12.02 9.51
N ARG A 295 -10.62 11.84 10.11
CA ARG A 295 -11.50 10.69 9.89
C ARG A 295 -12.89 11.17 9.48
N LEU A 296 -13.45 10.52 8.47
CA LEU A 296 -14.86 10.68 8.08
C LEU A 296 -15.77 9.91 9.06
N ALA A 297 -17.07 10.22 9.01
CA ALA A 297 -18.09 9.59 9.84
C ALA A 297 -18.19 8.06 9.64
N ASP A 298 -17.84 7.56 8.45
CA ASP A 298 -17.82 6.13 8.12
C ASP A 298 -16.54 5.42 8.61
N GLY A 299 -15.59 6.14 9.22
CA GLY A 299 -14.30 5.64 9.68
C GLY A 299 -13.19 5.74 8.63
N SER A 300 -13.47 6.19 7.41
CA SER A 300 -12.46 6.38 6.37
C SER A 300 -11.42 7.42 6.79
N ARG A 301 -10.15 7.19 6.44
CA ARG A 301 -9.05 8.10 6.76
C ARG A 301 -8.90 9.13 5.66
N VAL A 302 -8.67 10.38 6.04
CA VAL A 302 -8.48 11.48 5.08
C VAL A 302 -7.20 12.22 5.41
N ASN A 303 -6.36 12.40 4.41
CA ASN A 303 -5.26 13.35 4.44
C ASN A 303 -5.60 14.52 3.51
N ILE A 304 -5.38 15.74 3.98
CA ILE A 304 -5.66 16.97 3.23
C ILE A 304 -4.43 17.86 3.27
N ILE A 305 -4.05 18.36 2.10
CA ILE A 305 -2.98 19.35 1.94
C ILE A 305 -3.53 20.52 1.13
N ILE A 306 -3.37 21.75 1.62
CA ILE A 306 -3.85 22.96 0.95
C ILE A 306 -2.71 23.90 0.58
N PRO A 307 -2.94 24.90 -0.30
CA PRO A 307 -1.99 25.97 -0.53
C PRO A 307 -1.56 26.66 0.78
N PRO A 308 -0.30 27.11 0.90
CA PRO A 308 0.72 27.18 -0.15
C PRO A 308 1.51 25.89 -0.39
N LEU A 309 1.27 24.80 0.35
CA LEU A 309 2.04 23.55 0.23
C LEU A 309 1.63 22.73 -1.00
N ALA A 310 0.34 22.70 -1.31
CA ALA A 310 -0.16 22.11 -2.54
C ALA A 310 -0.27 23.18 -3.64
N ILE A 311 0.79 23.29 -4.45
CA ILE A 311 1.00 24.38 -5.43
C ILE A 311 -0.13 24.45 -6.47
N ASP A 312 -0.58 23.28 -6.95
CA ASP A 312 -1.60 23.18 -8.01
C ASP A 312 -3.04 23.30 -7.47
N GLY A 313 -3.20 23.46 -6.16
CA GLY A 313 -4.48 23.54 -5.47
C GLY A 313 -4.64 22.49 -4.37
N PRO A 314 -5.76 22.53 -3.63
CA PRO A 314 -6.00 21.61 -2.52
C PRO A 314 -6.03 20.14 -2.98
N THR A 315 -5.40 19.27 -2.20
CA THR A 315 -5.41 17.82 -2.43
C THR A 315 -6.05 17.08 -1.27
N ILE A 316 -6.74 15.98 -1.60
CA ILE A 316 -7.41 15.11 -0.63
C ILE A 316 -7.07 13.67 -0.98
N SER A 317 -6.57 12.90 -0.02
CA SER A 317 -6.38 11.45 -0.14
C SER A 317 -7.24 10.73 0.88
N ILE A 318 -8.23 9.97 0.40
CA ILE A 318 -9.13 9.18 1.24
C ILE A 318 -8.79 7.71 1.08
N ARG A 319 -8.53 7.04 2.20
CA ARG A 319 -8.52 5.58 2.26
C ARG A 319 -9.81 5.12 2.91
N LYS A 320 -10.64 4.42 2.15
CA LYS A 320 -11.96 4.00 2.60
C LYS A 320 -11.86 2.93 3.68
N PHE A 321 -12.74 3.02 4.66
CA PHE A 321 -12.90 1.96 5.64
C PHE A 321 -13.60 0.77 5.00
N ALA A 322 -12.90 -0.36 4.89
CA ALA A 322 -13.43 -1.56 4.25
C ALA A 322 -14.63 -2.12 5.03
N LYS A 323 -15.81 -2.15 4.41
CA LYS A 323 -17.03 -2.73 5.01
C LYS A 323 -17.05 -4.26 4.91
N LYS A 324 -16.44 -4.85 3.88
CA LYS A 324 -16.43 -6.30 3.65
C LYS A 324 -15.33 -6.97 4.48
N LYS A 325 -15.74 -7.88 5.37
CA LYS A 325 -14.82 -8.71 6.17
C LYS A 325 -14.28 -9.85 5.31
N ILE A 326 -13.03 -9.76 4.88
CA ILE A 326 -12.34 -10.88 4.24
C ILE A 326 -12.05 -11.93 5.31
N THR A 327 -12.53 -13.16 5.09
CA THR A 327 -12.30 -14.33 5.97
C THR A 327 -11.22 -15.24 5.38
N LEU A 328 -10.73 -16.20 6.17
CA LEU A 328 -9.81 -17.22 5.63
C LEU A 328 -10.48 -18.08 4.54
N ASP A 329 -11.79 -18.31 4.63
CA ASP A 329 -12.54 -19.06 3.62
C ASP A 329 -12.59 -18.29 2.29
N VAL A 330 -12.85 -16.99 2.35
CA VAL A 330 -12.82 -16.12 1.15
C VAL A 330 -11.41 -16.09 0.55
N MET A 331 -10.37 -16.05 1.39
CA MET A 331 -8.99 -16.09 0.90
C MET A 331 -8.62 -17.43 0.25
N GLU A 332 -9.19 -18.54 0.75
CA GLU A 332 -9.06 -19.88 0.16
C GLU A 332 -9.75 -19.94 -1.21
N ASP A 333 -10.99 -19.45 -1.32
CA ASP A 333 -11.73 -19.35 -2.58
C ASP A 333 -11.00 -18.48 -3.63
N GLN A 334 -10.34 -17.43 -3.17
CA GLN A 334 -9.51 -16.53 -3.99
C GLN A 334 -8.12 -17.09 -4.31
N ASN A 335 -7.79 -18.30 -3.84
CA ASN A 335 -6.47 -18.93 -3.98
C ASN A 335 -5.32 -18.04 -3.45
N ASN A 336 -5.55 -17.29 -2.37
CA ASN A 336 -4.49 -16.54 -1.69
C ASN A 336 -3.63 -17.46 -0.79
N LEU A 337 -4.17 -18.61 -0.39
CA LEU A 337 -3.54 -19.69 0.37
C LEU A 337 -4.21 -21.03 0.04
N SER A 338 -3.57 -22.14 0.37
CA SER A 338 -4.18 -23.48 0.24
C SER A 338 -5.11 -23.81 1.41
N THR A 339 -5.99 -24.80 1.22
CA THR A 339 -6.85 -25.37 2.28
C THR A 339 -6.05 -25.85 3.50
N ALA A 340 -4.92 -26.51 3.27
CA ALA A 340 -4.03 -26.97 4.33
C ALA A 340 -3.48 -25.80 5.16
N MET A 341 -2.97 -24.76 4.49
CA MET A 341 -2.51 -23.53 5.14
C MET A 341 -3.64 -22.86 5.92
N ALA A 342 -4.84 -22.77 5.34
CA ALA A 342 -5.98 -22.15 6.00
C ALA A 342 -6.33 -22.88 7.30
N LYS A 343 -6.35 -24.22 7.29
CA LYS A 343 -6.58 -25.03 8.50
C LYS A 343 -5.48 -24.84 9.54
N VAL A 344 -4.21 -24.87 9.13
CA VAL A 344 -3.08 -24.64 10.05
C VAL A 344 -3.18 -23.26 10.69
N LEU A 345 -3.43 -22.21 9.90
CA LEU A 345 -3.58 -20.85 10.41
C LEU A 345 -4.79 -20.68 11.35
N ARG A 346 -5.93 -21.34 11.06
CA ARG A 346 -7.09 -21.38 11.97
C ARG A 346 -6.70 -22.02 13.30
N ILE A 347 -5.96 -23.12 13.28
CA ILE A 347 -5.47 -23.82 14.47
C ILE A 347 -4.49 -22.93 15.24
N SER A 348 -3.54 -22.30 14.57
CA SER A 348 -2.55 -21.41 15.19
C SER A 348 -3.20 -20.27 15.96
N ALA A 349 -4.19 -19.59 15.37
CA ALA A 349 -4.90 -18.50 16.03
C ALA A 349 -5.77 -18.99 17.21
N ARG A 350 -6.41 -20.17 17.08
CA ARG A 350 -7.20 -20.79 18.18
C ARG A 350 -6.33 -21.29 19.32
N ALA A 351 -5.19 -21.89 19.01
CA ALA A 351 -4.25 -22.44 19.99
C ALA A 351 -3.38 -21.37 20.65
N GLN A 352 -3.78 -20.08 20.59
CA GLN A 352 -3.10 -18.96 21.22
C GLN A 352 -1.62 -18.86 20.84
N LEU A 353 -1.26 -19.16 19.59
CA LEU A 353 0.10 -18.90 19.09
C LEU A 353 0.29 -17.40 18.83
N ASN A 354 1.48 -16.89 19.14
CA ASN A 354 1.89 -15.54 18.82
C ASN A 354 2.29 -15.47 17.34
N ILE A 355 1.56 -14.67 16.56
CA ILE A 355 1.70 -14.63 15.09
C ILE A 355 2.21 -13.26 14.64
N LEU A 356 3.34 -13.25 13.96
CA LEU A 356 3.88 -12.10 13.25
C LEU A 356 3.49 -12.18 11.77
N ILE A 357 2.79 -11.16 11.26
CA ILE A 357 2.41 -11.10 9.84
C ILE A 357 3.31 -10.09 9.13
N SER A 358 4.11 -10.55 8.18
CA SER A 358 5.07 -9.72 7.44
C SER A 358 4.70 -9.55 5.97
N GLY A 359 5.13 -8.45 5.36
CA GLY A 359 4.78 -8.12 3.97
C GLY A 359 5.02 -6.67 3.58
N GLY A 360 5.09 -6.42 2.28
CA GLY A 360 5.20 -5.05 1.73
C GLY A 360 3.95 -4.19 1.98
N THR A 361 4.03 -2.91 1.64
CA THR A 361 2.86 -2.02 1.62
C THR A 361 1.79 -2.56 0.67
N GLY A 362 0.52 -2.53 1.10
CA GLY A 362 -0.61 -3.00 0.27
C GLY A 362 -0.70 -4.51 0.06
N SER A 363 0.16 -5.32 0.70
CA SER A 363 0.17 -6.78 0.53
C SER A 363 -1.01 -7.50 1.20
N GLY A 364 -1.77 -6.83 2.07
CA GLY A 364 -2.91 -7.39 2.79
C GLY A 364 -2.61 -7.91 4.20
N LYS A 365 -1.54 -7.42 4.86
CA LYS A 365 -1.18 -7.82 6.23
C LYS A 365 -2.32 -7.64 7.23
N THR A 366 -2.87 -6.42 7.32
CA THR A 366 -3.99 -6.11 8.23
C THR A 366 -5.23 -6.91 7.88
N THR A 367 -5.46 -7.17 6.59
CA THR A 367 -6.56 -8.02 6.12
C THR A 367 -6.41 -9.46 6.63
N LEU A 368 -5.22 -10.05 6.52
CA LEU A 368 -4.96 -11.39 7.06
C LEU A 368 -5.06 -11.40 8.58
N LEU A 369 -4.55 -10.38 9.27
CA LEU A 369 -4.70 -10.25 10.72
C LEU A 369 -6.18 -10.26 11.11
N ASN A 370 -7.01 -9.48 10.41
CA ASN A 370 -8.44 -9.39 10.67
C ASN A 370 -9.20 -10.69 10.32
N ALA A 371 -8.70 -11.47 9.36
CA ALA A 371 -9.23 -12.80 9.06
C ALA A 371 -8.88 -13.80 10.18
N LEU A 372 -7.63 -13.77 10.68
CA LEU A 372 -7.17 -14.62 11.78
C LEU A 372 -7.84 -14.27 13.10
N SER A 373 -8.15 -12.99 13.35
CA SER A 373 -8.81 -12.55 14.57
C SER A 373 -10.20 -13.14 14.76
N GLN A 374 -10.86 -13.63 13.69
CA GLN A 374 -12.14 -14.35 13.79
C GLN A 374 -12.01 -15.69 14.52
N MET A 375 -10.79 -16.22 14.62
CA MET A 375 -10.51 -17.48 15.29
C MET A 375 -10.25 -17.31 16.80
N ILE A 376 -10.17 -16.07 17.30
CA ILE A 376 -10.07 -15.79 18.73
C ILE A 376 -11.37 -16.19 19.42
N ASP A 377 -11.29 -16.86 20.57
CA ASP A 377 -12.49 -17.30 21.29
C ASP A 377 -13.34 -16.12 21.78
N HIS A 378 -14.66 -16.26 21.76
CA HIS A 378 -15.59 -15.19 22.12
C HIS A 378 -15.56 -14.81 23.61
N GLY A 379 -15.01 -15.67 24.47
CA GLY A 379 -14.79 -15.39 25.89
C GLY A 379 -13.54 -14.56 26.18
N GLU A 380 -12.66 -14.37 25.21
CA GLU A 380 -11.40 -13.62 25.39
C GLU A 380 -11.62 -12.11 25.34
N ARG A 381 -10.95 -11.40 26.24
CA ARG A 381 -10.82 -9.94 26.21
C ARG A 381 -9.64 -9.54 25.35
N VAL A 382 -9.92 -8.82 24.26
CA VAL A 382 -8.90 -8.41 23.29
C VAL A 382 -8.71 -6.90 23.33
N VAL A 383 -7.45 -6.45 23.39
CA VAL A 383 -7.10 -5.03 23.22
C VAL A 383 -6.41 -4.86 21.86
N THR A 384 -6.97 -4.03 20.99
CA THR A 384 -6.31 -3.63 19.73
C THR A 384 -5.65 -2.28 19.89
N ILE A 385 -4.45 -2.11 19.32
CA ILE A 385 -3.72 -0.85 19.32
C ILE A 385 -3.23 -0.57 17.91
N GLU A 386 -3.66 0.55 17.34
CA GLU A 386 -3.40 0.88 15.94
C GLU A 386 -3.06 2.37 15.81
N ASP A 387 -2.23 2.75 14.84
CA ASP A 387 -2.06 4.18 14.53
C ASP A 387 -3.36 4.82 14.05
N ALA A 388 -4.14 4.02 13.34
CA ALA A 388 -5.54 4.30 13.16
C ALA A 388 -6.30 2.98 13.10
N ALA A 389 -7.39 2.86 13.86
CA ALA A 389 -8.24 1.68 13.88
C ALA A 389 -8.73 1.26 12.48
N GLU A 390 -8.24 0.12 12.01
CA GLU A 390 -8.68 -0.63 10.82
C GLU A 390 -9.29 -1.97 11.23
N LEU A 391 -8.83 -2.56 12.34
CA LEU A 391 -9.28 -3.86 12.79
C LEU A 391 -10.75 -3.83 13.23
N GLN A 392 -11.46 -4.88 12.81
CA GLN A 392 -12.86 -5.13 13.11
C GLN A 392 -12.98 -6.54 13.67
N LEU A 393 -12.87 -6.64 14.99
CA LEU A 393 -13.00 -7.90 15.71
C LEU A 393 -14.46 -8.24 16.01
N GLN A 394 -14.73 -9.53 16.06
CA GLN A 394 -16.09 -10.11 16.12
C GLN A 394 -16.46 -10.45 17.57
N GLN A 395 -15.45 -10.50 18.44
CA GLN A 395 -15.58 -10.84 19.84
C GLN A 395 -16.35 -9.72 20.56
N PRO A 396 -17.19 -10.08 21.56
CA PRO A 396 -17.95 -9.10 22.31
C PRO A 396 -17.04 -8.22 23.19
N HIS A 397 -15.92 -8.78 23.68
CA HIS A 397 -15.06 -8.10 24.63
C HIS A 397 -13.81 -7.49 24.00
N VAL A 398 -14.00 -6.49 23.13
CA VAL A 398 -12.91 -5.79 22.44
C VAL A 398 -12.76 -4.36 22.93
N VAL A 399 -11.53 -3.96 23.27
CA VAL A 399 -11.17 -2.56 23.50
C VAL A 399 -10.27 -2.07 22.38
N ARG A 400 -10.70 -1.04 21.66
CA ARG A 400 -9.98 -0.47 20.52
C ARG A 400 -9.26 0.80 20.96
N LEU A 401 -7.94 0.81 20.81
CA LEU A 401 -7.09 1.95 21.14
C LEU A 401 -6.42 2.48 19.86
N GLU A 402 -6.37 3.81 19.76
CA GLU A 402 -5.77 4.52 18.63
C GLU A 402 -4.68 5.46 19.14
N THR A 403 -3.54 5.52 18.43
CA THR A 403 -2.49 6.48 18.77
C THR A 403 -2.98 7.90 18.51
N ARG A 404 -2.37 8.86 19.20
CA ARG A 404 -2.65 10.28 18.98
C ARG A 404 -1.35 10.95 18.59
N PRO A 405 -1.21 11.49 17.37
CA PRO A 405 -0.03 12.28 17.02
C PRO A 405 0.04 13.54 17.90
N ALA A 406 1.23 14.13 17.99
CA ALA A 406 1.39 15.42 18.63
C ALA A 406 0.50 16.47 17.95
N ASN A 407 0.06 17.47 18.72
CA ASN A 407 -0.45 18.70 18.14
C ASN A 407 0.68 19.46 17.42
N LEU A 408 0.34 20.54 16.74
CA LEU A 408 1.30 21.37 15.99
C LEU A 408 2.43 21.95 16.86
N GLU A 409 2.19 22.07 18.17
CA GLU A 409 3.17 22.52 19.17
C GLU A 409 4.07 21.38 19.67
N GLY A 410 3.94 20.17 19.12
CA GLY A 410 4.71 18.99 19.51
C GLY A 410 4.21 18.33 20.81
N GLN A 411 3.06 18.73 21.33
CA GLN A 411 2.53 18.28 22.62
C GLN A 411 1.38 17.26 22.48
N GLY A 412 1.15 16.50 23.56
CA GLY A 412 -0.02 15.62 23.66
C GLY A 412 0.03 14.36 22.81
N ALA A 413 1.19 13.99 22.26
CA ALA A 413 1.36 12.70 21.60
C ALA A 413 1.07 11.54 22.57
N ILE A 414 0.33 10.54 22.10
CA ILE A 414 0.13 9.25 22.76
C ILE A 414 0.59 8.20 21.78
N THR A 415 1.75 7.58 22.05
CA THR A 415 2.37 6.63 21.14
C THR A 415 1.78 5.23 21.31
N MET A 416 2.01 4.35 20.32
CA MET A 416 1.64 2.94 20.42
C MET A 416 2.27 2.28 21.65
N ARG A 417 3.51 2.66 21.98
CA ARG A 417 4.22 2.20 23.17
C ARG A 417 3.51 2.61 24.47
N ASP A 418 3.00 3.83 24.56
CA ASP A 418 2.26 4.32 25.73
C ASP A 418 0.97 3.53 25.93
N LEU A 419 0.23 3.32 24.84
CA LEU A 419 -1.00 2.51 24.85
C LEU A 419 -0.73 1.06 25.22
N LEU A 420 0.37 0.48 24.72
CA LEU A 420 0.74 -0.90 25.01
C LEU A 420 1.09 -1.10 26.49
N LYS A 421 1.89 -0.21 27.06
CA LYS A 421 2.17 -0.21 28.51
C LYS A 421 0.90 -0.07 29.35
N ASN A 422 -0.04 0.76 28.90
CA ASN A 422 -1.32 0.90 29.57
C ASN A 422 -2.19 -0.37 29.42
N ALA A 423 -2.19 -0.99 28.24
CA ALA A 423 -2.95 -2.19 27.95
C ALA A 423 -2.61 -3.36 28.88
N LEU A 424 -1.35 -3.50 29.29
CA LEU A 424 -0.93 -4.51 30.28
C LEU A 424 -1.66 -4.39 31.64
N ARG A 425 -2.24 -3.24 31.97
CA ARG A 425 -3.04 -3.02 33.19
C ARG A 425 -4.54 -3.25 32.99
N MET A 426 -4.96 -3.52 31.75
CA MET A 426 -6.36 -3.68 31.37
C MET A 426 -6.83 -5.14 31.44
N ARG A 427 -6.00 -6.03 32.00
CA ARG A 427 -6.21 -7.49 32.04
C ARG A 427 -6.66 -8.06 30.68
N PRO A 428 -5.92 -7.82 29.58
CA PRO A 428 -6.25 -8.45 28.30
C PRO A 428 -5.85 -9.93 28.33
N ASP A 429 -6.63 -10.77 27.64
CA ASP A 429 -6.17 -12.12 27.28
C ASP A 429 -5.23 -12.02 26.06
N ARG A 430 -5.54 -11.13 25.11
CA ARG A 430 -4.72 -10.86 23.91
C ARG A 430 -4.50 -9.38 23.68
N ILE A 431 -3.30 -9.04 23.20
CA ILE A 431 -2.99 -7.71 22.68
C ILE A 431 -2.66 -7.83 21.20
N ILE A 432 -3.36 -7.06 20.36
CA ILE A 432 -3.16 -7.05 18.92
C ILE A 432 -2.65 -5.68 18.50
N LEU A 433 -1.50 -5.67 17.83
CA LEU A 433 -0.91 -4.44 17.30
C LEU A 433 -1.15 -4.37 15.80
N GLY A 434 -1.75 -3.28 15.32
CA GLY A 434 -2.04 -3.10 13.89
C GLY A 434 -0.77 -3.21 13.04
N GLU A 435 0.26 -2.43 13.37
CA GLU A 435 1.57 -2.48 12.71
C GLU A 435 2.67 -1.98 13.64
N VAL A 436 3.74 -2.76 13.80
CA VAL A 436 4.90 -2.39 14.61
C VAL A 436 5.97 -1.76 13.72
N ARG A 437 6.42 -0.57 14.11
CA ARG A 437 7.31 0.30 13.34
C ARG A 437 8.50 0.82 14.14
N GLY A 438 8.50 0.72 15.46
CA GLY A 438 9.54 1.30 16.31
C GLY A 438 9.60 0.74 17.72
N SER A 439 9.82 1.64 18.68
CA SER A 439 10.21 1.29 20.06
C SER A 439 9.19 0.46 20.85
N GLU A 440 7.93 0.43 20.42
CA GLU A 440 6.88 -0.44 20.96
C GLU A 440 7.19 -1.93 20.79
N ALA A 441 8.10 -2.30 19.89
CA ALA A 441 8.54 -3.69 19.70
C ALA A 441 9.06 -4.31 20.99
N VAL A 442 9.72 -3.54 21.88
CA VAL A 442 10.20 -4.06 23.17
C VAL A 442 9.05 -4.48 24.07
N ASP A 443 8.09 -3.58 24.27
CA ASP A 443 6.94 -3.83 25.13
C ASP A 443 6.02 -4.91 24.52
N MET A 444 5.99 -5.04 23.18
CA MET A 444 5.30 -6.12 22.48
C MET A 444 5.93 -7.48 22.80
N LEU A 445 7.25 -7.61 22.61
CA LEU A 445 7.97 -8.85 22.90
C LEU A 445 7.84 -9.21 24.38
N GLN A 446 7.84 -8.22 25.27
CA GLN A 446 7.58 -8.45 26.69
C GLN A 446 6.17 -8.97 26.93
N ALA A 447 5.13 -8.34 26.35
CA ALA A 447 3.75 -8.78 26.49
C ALA A 447 3.56 -10.25 26.05
N MET A 448 4.10 -10.58 24.87
CA MET A 448 4.06 -11.94 24.29
C MET A 448 4.75 -12.98 25.19
N ASN A 449 5.85 -12.60 25.84
CA ASN A 449 6.57 -13.47 26.78
C ASN A 449 5.94 -13.53 28.18
N THR A 450 5.03 -12.60 28.54
CA THR A 450 4.52 -12.42 29.91
C THR A 450 3.01 -12.61 30.02
N GLY A 451 2.51 -13.72 29.48
CA GLY A 451 1.15 -14.19 29.74
C GLY A 451 0.05 -13.57 28.87
N HIS A 452 0.42 -12.88 27.79
CA HIS A 452 -0.52 -12.42 26.75
C HIS A 452 -0.33 -13.24 25.48
N GLU A 453 -0.54 -14.55 25.61
CA GLU A 453 -0.43 -15.49 24.50
C GLU A 453 -1.47 -15.24 23.41
N GLY A 454 -1.23 -15.74 22.19
CA GLY A 454 -2.16 -15.54 21.09
C GLY A 454 -2.15 -14.13 20.50
N SER A 455 -1.19 -13.30 20.91
CA SER A 455 -1.01 -11.94 20.42
C SER A 455 -0.60 -11.94 18.95
N MET A 456 -1.06 -10.94 18.21
CA MET A 456 -0.79 -10.82 16.77
C MET A 456 -0.33 -9.42 16.43
N CYS A 457 0.59 -9.31 15.48
CA CYS A 457 0.99 -8.02 14.96
C CYS A 457 1.40 -8.09 13.50
N THR A 458 1.43 -6.93 12.83
CA THR A 458 2.00 -6.83 11.49
C THR A 458 3.32 -6.07 11.49
N VAL A 459 4.19 -6.39 10.54
CA VAL A 459 5.45 -5.66 10.30
C VAL A 459 5.70 -5.53 8.80
N HIS A 460 6.24 -4.40 8.37
CA HIS A 460 6.70 -4.28 6.99
C HIS A 460 8.01 -5.06 6.79
N ALA A 461 8.03 -6.07 5.94
CA ALA A 461 9.25 -6.77 5.53
C ALA A 461 9.03 -7.50 4.19
N ASN A 462 10.07 -7.59 3.36
CA ASN A 462 9.95 -8.23 2.05
C ASN A 462 10.16 -9.75 2.12
N ARG A 463 10.76 -10.24 3.20
CA ARG A 463 11.02 -11.67 3.45
C ARG A 463 10.82 -12.03 4.93
N PRO A 464 10.48 -13.29 5.27
CA PRO A 464 10.29 -13.72 6.66
C PRO A 464 11.50 -13.45 7.56
N ARG A 465 12.71 -13.79 7.09
CA ARG A 465 13.95 -13.56 7.85
C ARG A 465 14.24 -12.07 8.08
N GLU A 466 13.89 -11.22 7.12
CA GLU A 466 14.03 -9.77 7.26
C GLU A 466 13.11 -9.22 8.36
N ALA A 467 11.93 -9.82 8.56
CA ALA A 467 11.02 -9.43 9.64
C ALA A 467 11.68 -9.55 11.03
N LEU A 468 12.45 -10.63 11.26
CA LEU A 468 13.21 -10.82 12.50
C LEU A 468 14.28 -9.75 12.68
N THR A 469 15.08 -9.47 11.64
CA THR A 469 16.10 -8.41 11.68
C THR A 469 15.48 -7.03 11.93
N ARG A 470 14.30 -6.76 11.38
CA ARG A 470 13.58 -5.51 11.61
C ARG A 470 13.10 -5.38 13.06
N LEU A 471 12.59 -6.45 13.66
CA LEU A 471 12.26 -6.45 15.08
C LEU A 471 13.50 -6.19 15.95
N GLU A 472 14.65 -6.80 15.62
CA GLU A 472 15.92 -6.54 16.32
C GLU A 472 16.31 -5.05 16.26
N ASN A 473 16.21 -4.44 15.08
CA ASN A 473 16.49 -3.01 14.89
C ASN A 473 15.50 -2.11 15.65
N MET A 474 14.20 -2.44 15.63
CA MET A 474 13.16 -1.68 16.33
C MET A 474 13.36 -1.70 17.85
N VAL A 475 13.81 -2.83 18.41
CA VAL A 475 14.21 -2.91 19.81
C VAL A 475 15.38 -1.96 20.11
N GLY A 476 16.37 -1.88 19.21
CA GLY A 476 17.47 -0.93 19.31
C GLY A 476 17.04 0.54 19.31
N MET A 477 15.95 0.88 18.61
CA MET A 477 15.38 2.24 18.58
C MET A 477 14.74 2.66 19.91
N ALA A 478 14.43 1.71 20.81
CA ALA A 478 13.80 2.01 22.09
C ALA A 478 14.74 2.67 23.11
N GLY A 479 16.02 2.88 22.76
CA GLY A 479 17.05 3.45 23.62
C GLY A 479 17.53 2.49 24.73
N ILE A 480 17.10 1.23 24.68
CA ILE A 480 17.51 0.20 25.63
C ILE A 480 18.70 -0.54 25.03
N ASN A 481 19.86 -0.42 25.67
CA ASN A 481 21.08 -1.07 25.21
C ASN A 481 21.10 -2.54 25.65
N LEU A 482 20.35 -3.39 24.95
CA LEU A 482 20.39 -4.84 25.12
C LEU A 482 21.42 -5.46 24.17
N PRO A 483 22.24 -6.43 24.61
CA PRO A 483 23.06 -7.22 23.69
C PRO A 483 22.20 -7.88 22.62
N ALA A 484 22.66 -7.91 21.37
CA ALA A 484 21.93 -8.49 20.23
C ALA A 484 21.42 -9.91 20.52
N LYS A 485 22.24 -10.73 21.17
CA LYS A 485 21.85 -12.08 21.61
C LYS A 485 20.61 -12.08 22.50
N ALA A 486 20.53 -11.17 23.48
CA ALA A 486 19.39 -11.08 24.39
C ALA A 486 18.11 -10.66 23.64
N VAL A 487 18.23 -9.75 22.66
CA VAL A 487 17.09 -9.35 21.81
C VAL A 487 16.59 -10.54 20.99
N ARG A 488 17.50 -11.27 20.35
CA ARG A 488 17.17 -12.48 19.59
C ARG A 488 16.55 -13.58 20.46
N THR A 489 17.01 -13.73 21.71
CA THR A 489 16.39 -14.64 22.68
C THR A 489 14.96 -14.22 23.01
N GLN A 490 14.70 -12.93 23.21
CA GLN A 490 13.33 -12.45 23.42
C GLN A 490 12.43 -12.65 22.21
N ILE A 491 12.95 -12.43 20.99
CA ILE A 491 12.21 -12.66 19.74
C ILE A 491 11.88 -14.15 19.58
N ALA A 492 12.86 -15.02 19.77
CA ALA A 492 12.70 -16.47 19.62
C ALA A 492 11.76 -17.08 20.67
N ALA A 493 11.69 -16.51 21.86
CA ALA A 493 10.76 -16.94 22.91
C ALA A 493 9.34 -16.37 22.71
N ALA A 494 9.23 -15.17 22.12
CA ALA A 494 7.95 -14.48 21.97
C ALA A 494 7.13 -14.97 20.78
N LEU A 495 7.76 -15.27 19.65
CA LEU A 495 7.07 -15.57 18.39
C LEU A 495 6.98 -17.07 18.17
N ASP A 496 5.81 -17.55 17.75
CA ASP A 496 5.60 -18.93 17.33
C ASP A 496 5.62 -19.06 15.80
N ILE A 497 4.92 -18.15 15.10
CA ILE A 497 4.74 -18.21 13.64
C ILE A 497 4.98 -16.84 12.99
N ILE A 498 5.62 -16.88 11.82
CA ILE A 498 5.73 -15.77 10.87
C ILE A 498 4.97 -16.11 9.60
N VAL A 499 4.03 -15.25 9.19
CA VAL A 499 3.28 -15.41 7.95
C VAL A 499 3.64 -14.29 6.97
N GLN A 500 4.25 -14.64 5.84
CA GLN A 500 4.68 -13.68 4.83
C GLN A 500 3.63 -13.54 3.73
N VAL A 501 3.10 -12.33 3.57
CA VAL A 501 2.12 -11.99 2.54
C VAL A 501 2.73 -11.05 1.51
N SER A 502 2.53 -11.36 0.23
CA SER A 502 3.04 -10.56 -0.89
C SER A 502 1.92 -10.26 -1.87
N ARG A 503 1.89 -9.01 -2.38
CA ARG A 503 1.12 -8.66 -3.57
C ARG A 503 1.98 -9.00 -4.78
N MET A 504 1.53 -9.96 -5.59
CA MET A 504 2.27 -10.41 -6.76
C MET A 504 2.00 -9.49 -7.96
N ARG A 505 2.77 -9.66 -9.05
CA ARG A 505 2.67 -8.82 -10.26
C ARG A 505 1.33 -8.91 -10.99
N ASP A 506 0.61 -10.00 -10.81
CA ASP A 506 -0.76 -10.18 -11.32
C ASP A 506 -1.81 -9.47 -10.45
N GLY A 507 -1.38 -8.70 -9.44
CA GLY A 507 -2.23 -7.96 -8.52
C GLY A 507 -2.79 -8.82 -7.39
N VAL A 508 -2.68 -10.14 -7.46
CA VAL A 508 -3.23 -11.07 -6.47
C VAL A 508 -2.32 -11.13 -5.25
N ARG A 509 -2.93 -11.05 -4.07
CA ARG A 509 -2.24 -11.20 -2.78
C ARG A 509 -2.08 -12.68 -2.47
N ARG A 510 -0.89 -13.14 -2.05
CA ARG A 510 -0.65 -14.55 -1.71
C ARG A 510 0.17 -14.66 -0.43
N ILE A 511 -0.16 -15.64 0.40
CA ILE A 511 0.71 -16.05 1.51
C ILE A 511 1.87 -16.85 0.92
N THR A 512 3.06 -16.25 0.88
CA THR A 512 4.22 -16.91 0.26
C THR A 512 4.94 -17.86 1.18
N HIS A 513 4.92 -17.59 2.50
CA HIS A 513 5.56 -18.43 3.49
C HIS A 513 4.71 -18.49 4.76
N VAL A 514 4.61 -19.67 5.34
CA VAL A 514 4.22 -19.86 6.75
C VAL A 514 5.42 -20.51 7.42
N MET A 515 6.09 -19.77 8.29
CA MET A 515 7.34 -20.15 8.92
C MET A 515 7.13 -20.25 10.43
N GLU A 516 7.68 -21.28 11.03
CA GLU A 516 7.68 -21.48 12.47
C GLU A 516 9.01 -21.02 13.07
N VAL A 517 8.96 -20.36 14.23
CA VAL A 517 10.14 -20.00 15.01
C VAL A 517 10.37 -21.12 16.03
N VAL A 518 11.52 -21.79 15.92
CA VAL A 518 11.82 -23.00 16.72
C VAL A 518 12.59 -22.65 18.00
N GLY A 519 13.42 -21.61 17.96
CA GLY A 519 14.24 -21.20 19.09
C GLY A 519 15.53 -20.52 18.64
N MET A 520 16.63 -20.82 19.33
CA MET A 520 17.96 -20.30 19.00
C MET A 520 19.00 -21.41 18.90
N GLU A 521 19.90 -21.26 17.93
CA GLU A 521 21.16 -22.01 17.84
C GLU A 521 22.32 -21.02 17.89
N GLY A 522 23.07 -21.02 19.01
CA GLY A 522 24.12 -20.03 19.26
C GLY A 522 23.56 -18.61 19.37
N ASP A 523 23.81 -17.80 18.34
CA ASP A 523 23.36 -16.40 18.24
C ASP A 523 22.34 -16.17 17.10
N VAL A 524 21.87 -17.25 16.48
CA VAL A 524 20.93 -17.21 15.35
C VAL A 524 19.56 -17.70 15.80
N VAL A 525 18.50 -16.99 15.40
CA VAL A 525 17.12 -17.45 15.57
C VAL A 525 16.85 -18.53 14.53
N THR A 526 16.52 -19.73 14.98
CA THR A 526 16.25 -20.88 14.12
C THR A 526 14.78 -20.89 13.73
N THR A 527 14.53 -21.03 12.44
CA THR A 527 13.18 -21.09 11.88
C THR A 527 13.07 -22.26 10.91
N GLN A 528 11.85 -22.74 10.70
CA GLN A 528 11.54 -23.76 9.70
C GLN A 528 10.32 -23.33 8.86
N ASP A 529 10.40 -23.50 7.55
CA ASP A 529 9.26 -23.28 6.68
C ASP A 529 8.28 -24.43 6.84
N LEU A 530 7.01 -24.13 7.10
CA LEU A 530 5.92 -25.11 7.04
C LEU A 530 5.35 -25.13 5.63
N PHE A 531 5.06 -23.96 5.06
CA PHE A 531 4.53 -23.84 3.71
C PHE A 531 5.29 -22.80 2.91
N VAL A 532 5.54 -23.08 1.63
CA VAL A 532 6.17 -22.16 0.68
C VAL A 532 5.38 -22.15 -0.61
N PHE A 533 5.10 -20.95 -1.13
CA PHE A 533 4.55 -20.80 -2.48
C PHE A 533 5.65 -20.96 -3.53
N LYS A 534 5.50 -21.93 -4.43
CA LYS A 534 6.36 -22.15 -5.59
C LYS A 534 5.73 -21.54 -6.83
N TYR A 535 6.42 -20.58 -7.41
CA TYR A 535 6.07 -20.04 -8.71
C TYR A 535 6.40 -21.06 -9.81
N GLU A 536 5.43 -21.34 -10.68
CA GLU A 536 5.57 -22.32 -11.78
C GLU A 536 5.54 -21.66 -13.16
N GLY A 537 4.97 -20.46 -13.28
CA GLY A 537 4.82 -19.77 -14.55
C GLY A 537 3.75 -18.71 -14.54
N ASP A 538 3.44 -18.20 -15.73
CA ASP A 538 2.27 -17.37 -15.98
C ASP A 538 1.35 -18.09 -16.97
N ASP A 539 0.04 -17.92 -16.82
CA ASP A 539 -0.91 -18.30 -17.84
C ASP A 539 -0.94 -17.28 -19.01
N PRO A 540 -1.60 -17.59 -20.14
CA PRO A 540 -1.68 -16.68 -21.28
C PRO A 540 -2.32 -15.31 -20.99
N SER A 541 -3.03 -15.15 -19.87
CA SER A 541 -3.62 -13.88 -19.43
C SER A 541 -2.67 -13.05 -18.56
N GLY A 542 -1.46 -13.55 -18.27
CA GLY A 542 -0.48 -12.93 -17.38
C GLY A 542 -0.75 -13.17 -15.89
N ARG A 543 -1.62 -14.12 -15.54
CA ARG A 543 -1.87 -14.51 -14.16
C ARG A 543 -0.83 -15.52 -13.71
N ILE A 544 -0.34 -15.38 -12.48
CA ILE A 544 0.69 -16.27 -11.95
C ILE A 544 0.08 -17.63 -11.60
N THR A 545 0.71 -18.68 -12.12
CA THR A 545 0.49 -20.08 -11.73
C THR A 545 1.57 -20.52 -10.74
N GLY A 546 1.15 -21.26 -9.72
CA GLY A 546 2.06 -21.80 -8.72
C GLY A 546 1.32 -22.61 -7.67
N THR A 547 2.08 -23.35 -6.88
CA THR A 547 1.57 -24.29 -5.89
C THR A 547 2.07 -23.96 -4.49
N TYR A 548 1.30 -24.36 -3.47
CA TYR A 548 1.71 -24.23 -2.07
C TYR A 548 2.26 -25.56 -1.59
N GLU A 549 3.57 -25.62 -1.38
CA GLU A 549 4.24 -26.83 -0.92
C GLU A 549 4.34 -26.85 0.61
N TYR A 550 3.89 -27.94 1.22
CA TYR A 550 4.20 -28.27 2.60
C TYR A 550 5.62 -28.87 2.65
N SER A 551 6.45 -28.41 3.59
CA SER A 551 7.85 -28.85 3.69
C SER A 551 8.04 -30.28 4.22
N GLY A 552 6.99 -30.92 4.73
CA GLY A 552 7.05 -32.27 5.28
C GLY A 552 7.60 -32.36 6.71
N VAL A 553 8.01 -31.24 7.32
CA VAL A 553 8.59 -31.22 8.68
C VAL A 553 7.50 -31.25 9.74
N ARG A 554 7.69 -32.04 10.80
CA ARG A 554 6.73 -32.04 11.93
C ARG A 554 6.78 -30.67 12.64
N PRO A 555 5.67 -29.94 12.76
CA PRO A 555 5.69 -28.63 13.42
C PRO A 555 5.90 -28.73 14.93
N HIS A 556 6.66 -27.80 15.51
CA HIS A 556 6.83 -27.68 16.97
C HIS A 556 5.54 -27.24 17.68
N LEU A 557 4.68 -26.48 17.00
CA LEU A 557 3.37 -26.02 17.46
C LEU A 557 2.41 -27.17 17.76
N THR A 558 2.73 -28.40 17.32
CA THR A 558 1.95 -29.61 17.60
C THR A 558 1.67 -29.76 19.10
N THR A 559 2.67 -29.52 19.96
CA THR A 559 2.51 -29.64 21.42
C THR A 559 1.44 -28.68 21.96
N LYS A 560 1.47 -27.43 21.49
CA LYS A 560 0.50 -26.41 21.90
C LYS A 560 -0.88 -26.69 21.29
N ALA A 561 -0.94 -27.12 20.03
CA ALA A 561 -2.19 -27.57 19.41
C ALA A 561 -2.82 -28.76 20.18
N GLU A 562 -2.03 -29.74 20.63
CA GLU A 562 -2.50 -30.86 21.46
C GLU A 562 -3.07 -30.39 22.80
N TYR A 563 -2.41 -29.44 23.48
CA TYR A 563 -2.91 -28.84 24.71
C TYR A 563 -4.31 -28.21 24.53
N PHE A 564 -4.56 -27.56 23.39
CA PHE A 564 -5.88 -27.02 23.03
C PHE A 564 -6.83 -28.04 22.37
N GLY A 565 -6.47 -29.34 22.34
CA GLY A 565 -7.31 -30.40 21.75
C GLY A 565 -7.37 -30.38 20.21
N LEU A 566 -6.48 -29.64 19.54
CA LEU A 566 -6.43 -29.43 18.09
C LEU A 566 -5.35 -30.26 17.38
N GLY A 567 -4.57 -31.07 18.10
CA GLY A 567 -3.44 -31.84 17.53
C GLY A 567 -3.84 -32.81 16.41
N ARG A 568 -5.00 -33.47 16.53
CA ARG A 568 -5.53 -34.34 15.47
C ARG A 568 -5.88 -33.55 14.21
N ALA A 569 -6.60 -32.43 14.37
CA ALA A 569 -6.99 -31.56 13.26
C ALA A 569 -5.75 -30.98 12.56
N LEU A 570 -4.70 -30.66 13.32
CA LEU A 570 -3.42 -30.23 12.77
C LEU A 570 -2.78 -31.33 11.92
N THR A 571 -2.70 -32.54 12.45
CA THR A 571 -2.12 -33.68 11.73
C THR A 571 -2.89 -33.98 10.44
N GLU A 572 -4.22 -33.88 10.46
CA GLU A 572 -5.05 -34.05 9.26
C GLU A 572 -4.88 -32.92 8.25
N ALA A 573 -4.56 -31.70 8.69
CA ALA A 573 -4.32 -30.56 7.82
C ALA A 573 -2.97 -30.62 7.08
N LEU A 574 -1.98 -31.33 7.63
CA LEU A 574 -0.62 -31.45 7.11
C LEU A 574 -0.40 -32.70 6.22
N ARG A 575 -1.47 -33.47 5.98
CA ARG A 575 -1.44 -34.70 5.19
C ARG A 575 -1.65 -34.48 3.70
#